data_AF-A0A7G2JX83-F1
#
_entry.id   AF-A0A7G2JX83-F1
#
_cell.length_a   1.000
_cell.length_b   1.000
_cell.length_c   1.000
_cell.angle_alpha   90.00
_cell.angle_beta   90.00
_cell.angle_gamma   90.00
#
_symmetry.space_group_name_H-M   'P 1'
#
loop_
_entity.id
_entity.type
_entity.pdbx_description
1 polymer ?
#
loop_
_entity_poly.entity_id
_entity_poly.type
_entity_poly.pdbx_seq_one_letter_code
_entity_poly.pdbx_strand_id
1 'polypeptide(L)'
;NNRLYQTKGQRFKNEELIALQLEYGCTDFIDELCRNAGGRFVPDVAEDELDKVELANLQLRELSARGLLFAALEKALEDGEITSQEEDKIRQALSKHLAATQHSIECAIVLHKK
;
A
#
# COMPACT_ATOMS: atom_id res chain seq x y z
N ASN A 1 25.87 5.53 10.60
CA ASN A 1 26.18 6.96 10.33
C ASN A 1 25.01 7.56 9.55
N ASN A 2 24.02 8.11 10.26
CA ASN A 2 22.78 8.56 9.65
C ASN A 2 22.92 10.04 9.25
N ARG A 3 23.36 10.29 8.01
CA ARG A 3 23.69 11.63 7.48
C ARG A 3 22.46 12.53 7.21
N LEU A 4 21.23 12.00 7.30
CA LEU A 4 20.03 12.72 6.87
C LEU A 4 19.33 13.55 7.95
N TYR A 5 19.70 13.45 9.23
CA TYR A 5 18.93 14.10 10.31
C TYR A 5 19.52 15.42 10.83
N GLN A 6 20.49 16.01 10.12
CA GLN A 6 21.22 17.19 10.59
C GLN A 6 20.76 18.52 9.96
N THR A 7 19.47 18.79 9.74
CA THR A 7 19.04 20.21 9.66
C THR A 7 17.54 20.41 9.88
N LYS A 8 17.19 21.30 10.82
CA LYS A 8 15.83 21.81 10.99
C LYS A 8 15.44 22.61 9.73
N GLY A 9 14.41 22.16 9.01
CA GLY A 9 13.99 22.77 7.74
C GLY A 9 14.56 22.13 6.47
N GLN A 10 15.22 20.97 6.58
CA GLN A 10 15.66 20.22 5.41
C GLN A 10 14.45 19.73 4.60
N ARG A 11 14.38 20.09 3.32
CA ARG A 11 13.44 19.51 2.37
C ARG A 11 14.13 18.33 1.70
N PHE A 12 13.56 17.14 1.85
CA PHE A 12 14.02 15.98 1.11
C PHE A 12 13.59 16.10 -0.35
N LYS A 13 14.49 15.71 -1.25
CA LYS A 13 14.15 15.48 -2.66
C LYS A 13 13.39 14.15 -2.79
N ASN A 14 12.66 13.98 -3.89
CA ASN A 14 11.90 12.75 -4.14
C ASN A 14 12.81 11.52 -4.09
N GLU A 15 14.04 11.61 -4.61
CA GLU A 15 15.00 10.51 -4.62
C GLU A 15 15.44 10.12 -3.19
N GLU A 16 15.54 11.09 -2.29
CA GLU A 16 15.90 10.86 -0.88
C GLU A 16 14.76 10.19 -0.11
N LEU A 17 13.51 10.58 -0.37
CA LEU A 17 12.33 9.94 0.23
C LEU A 17 12.10 8.52 -0.32
N ILE A 18 12.37 8.30 -1.60
CA ILE A 18 12.34 6.95 -2.19
C ILE A 18 13.44 6.08 -1.59
N ALA A 19 14.67 6.59 -1.45
CA ALA A 19 15.77 5.85 -0.83
C ALA A 19 15.45 5.49 0.63
N LEU A 20 14.88 6.42 1.41
CA LEU A 20 14.47 6.17 2.78
C LEU A 20 13.41 5.05 2.85
N GLN A 21 12.39 5.11 2.01
CA GLN A 21 11.36 4.08 1.95
C GLN A 21 11.93 2.69 1.66
N LEU A 22 12.88 2.59 0.73
CA LEU A 22 13.56 1.33 0.42
C LEU A 22 14.39 0.82 1.60
N GLU A 23 15.08 1.72 2.33
CA GLU A 23 15.86 1.35 3.51
C GLU A 23 14.98 0.80 4.65
N TYR A 24 13.77 1.32 4.81
CA TYR A 24 12.84 0.94 5.88
C TYR A 24 11.72 -0.02 5.44
N GLY A 25 11.66 -0.40 4.16
CA GLY A 25 10.65 -1.31 3.61
C GLY A 25 9.22 -0.76 3.67
N CYS A 26 9.02 0.55 3.51
CA CYS A 26 7.70 1.18 3.46
C CYS A 26 7.43 1.85 2.11
N THR A 27 6.16 2.15 1.83
CA THR A 27 5.71 2.74 0.55
C THR A 27 4.89 4.01 0.73
N ASP A 28 4.80 4.56 1.94
CA ASP A 28 3.85 5.63 2.29
C ASP A 28 3.94 6.87 1.39
N PHE A 29 5.15 7.31 1.03
CA PHE A 29 5.36 8.44 0.14
C PHE A 29 5.04 8.10 -1.32
N ILE A 30 5.40 6.91 -1.81
CA ILE A 30 5.02 6.47 -3.16
C ILE A 30 3.50 6.30 -3.27
N ASP A 31 2.87 5.72 -2.25
CA ASP A 31 1.41 5.58 -2.15
C ASP A 31 0.73 6.95 -2.22
N GLU A 32 1.28 7.95 -1.54
CA GLU A 32 0.75 9.32 -1.57
C GLU A 32 0.93 9.98 -2.95
N LEU A 33 2.07 9.79 -3.61
CA LEU A 33 2.26 10.27 -4.99
C LEU A 33 1.26 9.63 -5.96
N CYS A 34 1.08 8.31 -5.87
CA CYS A 34 0.10 7.58 -6.67
C CYS A 34 -1.32 8.08 -6.40
N ARG A 35 -1.71 8.25 -5.12
CA ARG A 35 -3.04 8.78 -4.75
C ARG A 35 -3.29 10.16 -5.36
N ASN A 36 -2.32 11.07 -5.26
CA ASN A 36 -2.44 12.42 -5.83
C ASN A 36 -2.56 12.42 -7.36
N ALA A 37 -2.01 11.40 -8.03
CA ALA A 37 -2.16 11.17 -9.47
C ALA A 37 -3.42 10.36 -9.85
N GLY A 38 -4.27 9.98 -8.89
CA GLY A 38 -5.44 9.11 -9.13
C GLY A 38 -5.11 7.62 -9.34
N GLY A 39 -3.86 7.22 -9.05
CA GLY A 39 -3.37 5.85 -9.16
C GLY A 39 -3.20 5.14 -7.81
N ARG A 40 -2.57 3.97 -7.87
CA ARG A 40 -2.13 3.19 -6.72
C ARG A 40 -0.79 2.55 -7.03
N PHE A 41 0.07 2.39 -6.03
CA PHE A 41 1.29 1.64 -6.17
C PHE A 41 1.01 0.15 -6.01
N VAL A 42 1.59 -0.67 -6.87
CA VAL A 42 1.55 -2.13 -6.79
C VAL A 42 2.99 -2.60 -6.96
N PRO A 43 3.58 -3.28 -5.94
CA PRO A 43 4.94 -3.75 -6.05
C PRO A 43 5.04 -4.86 -7.09
N ASP A 44 6.20 -4.94 -7.73
CA ASP A 44 6.55 -6.06 -8.62
C ASP A 44 6.61 -7.38 -7.83
N VAL A 45 6.42 -8.48 -8.56
CA VAL A 45 6.53 -9.83 -7.99
C VAL A 45 8.00 -10.17 -7.77
N ALA A 46 8.38 -10.49 -6.52
CA ALA A 46 9.69 -11.04 -6.20
C ALA A 46 9.72 -12.55 -6.52
N GLU A 47 9.98 -12.89 -7.78
CA GLU A 47 9.86 -14.28 -8.29
C GLU A 47 10.77 -15.27 -7.54
N ASP A 48 11.94 -14.81 -7.09
CA ASP A 48 12.94 -15.60 -6.37
C ASP A 48 12.53 -15.94 -4.93
N GLU A 49 11.64 -15.14 -4.34
CA GLU A 49 11.10 -15.33 -3.00
C GLU A 49 9.69 -15.94 -3.00
N LEU A 50 9.08 -16.11 -4.19
CA LEU A 50 7.70 -16.52 -4.32
C LEU A 50 7.54 -18.05 -4.31
N ASP A 51 6.86 -18.55 -3.27
CA ASP A 51 6.39 -19.93 -3.18
C ASP A 51 4.89 -20.01 -2.83
N LYS A 52 4.38 -21.24 -2.69
CA LYS A 52 2.97 -21.47 -2.34
C LYS A 52 2.59 -20.94 -0.95
N VAL A 53 3.53 -20.93 -0.01
CA VAL A 53 3.31 -20.44 1.35
C VAL A 53 3.23 -18.92 1.32
N GLU A 54 4.13 -18.25 0.60
CA GLU A 54 4.11 -16.80 0.49
C GLU A 54 2.90 -16.32 -0.31
N LEU A 55 2.49 -17.02 -1.37
CA LEU A 55 1.23 -16.72 -2.06
C LEU A 55 0.03 -16.80 -1.11
N ALA A 56 -0.04 -17.82 -0.24
CA ALA A 56 -1.12 -17.94 0.75
C ALA A 56 -1.06 -16.80 1.79
N ASN A 57 0.13 -16.38 2.23
CA ASN A 57 0.31 -15.23 3.11
C ASN A 57 -0.17 -13.94 2.45
N LEU A 58 0.17 -13.72 1.18
CA LEU A 58 -0.26 -12.54 0.41
C LEU A 58 -1.78 -12.50 0.26
N GLN A 59 -2.42 -13.63 -0.04
CA GLN A 59 -3.89 -13.73 -0.09
C GLN A 59 -4.54 -13.47 1.27
N LEU A 60 -3.96 -13.96 2.36
CA LEU A 60 -4.46 -13.66 3.70
C LEU A 60 -4.34 -12.16 4.03
N ARG A 61 -3.23 -11.53 3.66
CA ARG A 61 -3.03 -10.08 3.82
C ARG A 61 -4.03 -9.28 2.99
N GLU A 62 -4.32 -9.70 1.75
CA GLU A 62 -5.36 -9.11 0.89
C GLU A 62 -6.73 -9.14 1.56
N LEU A 63 -7.15 -10.32 2.05
CA LEU A 63 -8.42 -10.48 2.76
C LEU A 63 -8.51 -9.60 4.01
N SER A 64 -7.41 -9.47 4.75
CA SER A 64 -7.32 -8.56 5.90
C SER A 64 -7.49 -7.10 5.48
N ALA A 65 -6.82 -6.66 4.41
CA ALA A 65 -6.96 -5.32 3.86
C ALA A 65 -8.41 -5.04 3.40
N ARG A 66 -9.06 -6.03 2.78
CA ARG A 66 -10.47 -5.97 2.42
C ARG A 66 -11.36 -5.81 3.66
N GLY A 67 -11.10 -6.59 4.72
CA GLY A 67 -11.80 -6.47 5.99
C GLY A 67 -11.68 -5.06 6.59
N LEU A 68 -10.48 -4.48 6.59
CA LEU A 68 -10.24 -3.12 7.07
C LEU A 68 -10.99 -2.07 6.25
N LEU A 69 -11.07 -2.23 4.91
CA LEU A 69 -11.89 -1.36 4.06
C LEU A 69 -13.36 -1.39 4.48
N PHE A 70 -13.94 -2.57 4.64
CA PHE A 70 -15.36 -2.67 5.00
C PHE A 70 -15.63 -2.20 6.42
N ALA A 71 -14.73 -2.44 7.37
CA ALA A 71 -14.84 -1.89 8.72
C ALA A 71 -14.79 -0.36 8.72
N ALA A 72 -13.92 0.25 7.90
CA ALA A 72 -13.86 1.70 7.76
C ALA A 72 -15.12 2.28 7.11
N LEU A 73 -15.65 1.59 6.10
CA LEU A 73 -16.89 1.97 5.42
C LEU A 73 -18.09 1.87 6.36
N GLU A 74 -18.25 0.75 7.08
CA GLU A 74 -19.35 0.55 8.02
C GLU A 74 -19.35 1.64 9.10
N LYS A 75 -18.18 1.92 9.67
CA LYS A 75 -18.01 2.98 10.66
C LYS A 75 -18.39 4.36 10.13
N ALA A 76 -17.97 4.69 8.91
CA ALA A 76 -18.27 5.96 8.27
C ALA A 76 -19.75 6.10 7.84
N LEU A 77 -20.53 5.02 7.87
CA LEU A 77 -21.95 5.03 7.55
C LEU A 77 -22.85 5.05 8.80
N GLU A 78 -22.27 5.03 10.01
CA GLU A 78 -23.01 4.93 11.28
C GLU A 78 -24.00 6.09 11.49
N ASP A 79 -23.64 7.31 11.07
CA ASP A 79 -24.47 8.51 11.18
C ASP A 79 -25.22 8.87 9.88
N GLY A 80 -25.00 8.09 8.80
CA GLY A 80 -25.63 8.28 7.50
C GLY A 80 -24.99 9.34 6.61
N GLU A 81 -23.89 9.99 7.01
CA GLU A 81 -23.19 11.00 6.22
C GLU A 81 -21.69 10.70 6.15
N ILE A 82 -21.09 10.76 4.95
CA ILE A 82 -19.65 10.59 4.80
C ILE A 82 -18.99 11.97 4.79
N THR A 83 -18.20 12.27 5.82
CA THR A 83 -17.37 13.48 5.87
C THR A 83 -16.16 13.36 4.93
N SER A 84 -15.54 14.47 4.55
CA SER A 84 -14.31 14.43 3.73
C SER A 84 -13.17 13.64 4.40
N GLN A 85 -13.08 13.67 5.74
CA GLN A 85 -12.07 12.91 6.47
C GLN A 85 -12.33 11.39 6.43
N GLU A 86 -13.59 10.98 6.44
CA GLU A 86 -13.97 9.58 6.29
C GLU A 86 -13.81 9.11 4.85
N GLU A 87 -14.21 9.94 3.89
CA GLU A 87 -13.96 9.71 2.48
C GLU A 87 -12.47 9.45 2.21
N ASP A 88 -11.58 10.27 2.77
CA ASP A 88 -10.13 10.08 2.65
C ASP A 88 -9.69 8.74 3.25
N LYS A 89 -10.16 8.37 4.45
CA LYS A 89 -9.83 7.08 5.08
C LYS A 89 -10.33 5.89 4.26
N ILE A 90 -11.57 5.96 3.74
CA ILE A 90 -12.16 4.93 2.89
C ILE A 90 -11.32 4.79 1.62
N ARG A 91 -10.98 5.90 0.95
CA ARG A 91 -10.17 5.88 -0.28
C ARG A 91 -8.77 5.33 -0.03
N GLN A 92 -8.16 5.64 1.10
CA GLN A 92 -6.87 5.07 1.49
C GLN A 92 -6.97 3.55 1.70
N ALA A 93 -7.98 3.08 2.44
CA ALA A 93 -8.21 1.65 2.66
C ALA A 93 -8.54 0.91 1.35
N LEU A 94 -9.35 1.54 0.48
CA LEU A 94 -9.70 1.01 -0.83
C LEU A 94 -8.47 0.85 -1.72
N SER A 95 -7.60 1.86 -1.75
CA SER A 95 -6.36 1.80 -2.52
C SER A 95 -5.46 0.64 -2.07
N LYS A 96 -5.30 0.47 -0.74
CA LYS A 96 -4.52 -0.62 -0.16
C LYS A 96 -5.08 -2.00 -0.50
N HIS A 97 -6.39 -2.19 -0.35
CA HIS A 97 -7.04 -3.45 -0.72
C HIS A 97 -6.87 -3.77 -2.20
N LEU A 98 -7.14 -2.81 -3.10
CA LEU A 98 -7.02 -3.03 -4.54
C LEU A 98 -5.57 -3.34 -4.97
N ALA A 99 -4.58 -2.67 -4.38
CA ALA A 99 -3.18 -2.96 -4.62
C ALA A 99 -2.79 -4.37 -4.15
N ALA A 100 -3.23 -4.77 -2.96
CA ALA A 100 -2.99 -6.12 -2.44
C ALA A 100 -3.65 -7.20 -3.31
N THR A 101 -4.88 -6.96 -3.77
CA THR A 101 -5.59 -7.84 -4.71
C THR A 101 -4.79 -8.00 -5.98
N GLN A 102 -4.43 -6.90 -6.64
CA GLN A 102 -3.66 -6.96 -7.88
C GLN A 102 -2.35 -7.71 -7.68
N HIS A 103 -1.57 -7.37 -6.66
CA HIS A 103 -0.30 -8.04 -6.37
C HIS A 103 -0.48 -9.54 -6.15
N SER A 104 -1.48 -9.96 -5.36
CA SER A 104 -1.74 -11.39 -5.12
C SER A 104 -2.10 -12.16 -6.41
N ILE A 105 -2.78 -11.51 -7.35
CA ILE A 105 -3.15 -12.10 -8.64
C ILE A 105 -1.92 -12.20 -9.54
N GLU A 106 -1.09 -11.17 -9.62
CA GLU A 106 0.17 -11.21 -10.39
C GLU A 106 1.10 -12.30 -9.84
N CYS A 107 1.24 -12.43 -8.52
CA CYS A 107 2.00 -13.52 -7.90
C CYS A 107 1.42 -14.89 -8.29
N ALA A 108 0.09 -15.07 -8.25
CA ALA A 108 -0.53 -16.33 -8.66
C ALA A 108 -0.25 -16.64 -10.15
N ILE A 109 -0.29 -15.64 -11.02
CA ILE A 109 0.04 -15.79 -12.44
C ILE A 109 1.49 -16.23 -12.59
N VAL A 110 2.45 -15.52 -11.98
CA VAL A 110 3.89 -15.83 -12.06
C VAL A 110 4.17 -17.25 -11.56
N LEU A 111 3.65 -17.62 -10.38
CA LEU A 111 3.91 -18.93 -9.76
C LEU A 111 3.37 -20.11 -10.59
N HIS A 112 2.33 -19.88 -11.40
CA HIS A 112 1.66 -20.94 -12.18
C HIS A 112 1.88 -20.82 -13.70
N LYS A 113 2.66 -19.83 -14.14
CA LYS A 113 3.07 -19.67 -15.54
C LYS A 113 4.06 -20.78 -15.92
N LYS A 114 3.92 -21.29 -17.15
CA LYS A 114 4.81 -22.32 -17.71
C LYS A 114 6.08 -21.73 -18.30
#